data_AF-A0A354GL11-F1
#
_entry.id   AF-A0A354GL11-F1
#
_cell.length_a   1.000
_cell.length_b   1.000
_cell.length_c   1.000
_cell.angle_alpha   90.00
_cell.angle_beta   90.00
_cell.angle_gamma   90.00
#
_symmetry.space_group_name_H-M   'P 1'
#
loop_
_entity.id
_entity.type
_entity.pdbx_description
1 polymer ?
#
loop_
_entity_poly.entity_id
_entity_poly.type
_entity_poly.pdbx_seq_one_letter_code
_entity_poly.pdbx_strand_id
1 'polypeptide(L)'
;MNNVLSLILGGGRGTRLYPLTQLRSKPAVPVAGKYRLIDIPISNCINSGCNRIYVLTQFLSVSLHRHIANTYKFDPFGGGFVEVLAAQQTNDSADWYQGTADAVRQQIRYVVEDSSAEILILSGDQLYRMDFRQLVKTHKENQADVTIAVLPVAREQVAGCGIVRL
;
A
#
# COMPACT_ATOMS: atom_id res chain seq x y z
N MET A 1 -8.16 -9.99 -12.94
CA MET A 1 -7.60 -9.21 -11.81
C MET A 1 -8.56 -9.05 -10.64
N ASN A 2 -9.86 -9.32 -10.83
CA ASN A 2 -10.92 -9.17 -9.81
C ASN A 2 -10.80 -10.04 -8.54
N ASN A 3 -9.73 -10.83 -8.40
CA ASN A 3 -9.49 -11.72 -7.24
C ASN A 3 -8.11 -11.43 -6.61
N VAL A 4 -7.67 -10.17 -6.68
CA VAL A 4 -6.41 -9.69 -6.10
C VAL A 4 -6.75 -8.58 -5.11
N LEU A 5 -6.38 -8.76 -3.85
CA LEU A 5 -6.51 -7.73 -2.81
C LEU A 5 -5.21 -6.94 -2.72
N SER A 6 -5.29 -5.62 -2.84
CA SER A 6 -4.11 -4.75 -2.71
C SER A 6 -4.00 -4.17 -1.31
N LEU A 7 -2.86 -4.37 -0.67
CA LEU A 7 -2.53 -3.81 0.64
C LEU A 7 -1.44 -2.75 0.46
N ILE A 8 -1.81 -1.47 0.66
CA ILE A 8 -0.88 -0.35 0.57
C ILE A 8 -0.42 0.05 1.97
N LEU A 9 0.88 -0.09 2.23
CA LEU A 9 1.50 0.21 3.51
C LEU A 9 1.87 1.70 3.58
N GLY A 10 1.15 2.45 4.41
CA GLY A 10 1.26 3.91 4.58
C GLY A 10 1.80 4.38 5.94
N GLY A 11 2.46 3.52 6.72
CA GLY A 11 2.86 3.78 8.11
C GLY A 11 4.13 4.62 8.34
N GLY A 12 4.82 5.05 7.27
CA GLY A 12 6.08 5.79 7.42
C GLY A 12 5.90 7.14 8.12
N ARG A 13 6.49 7.31 9.31
CA ARG A 13 6.55 8.61 10.03
C ARG A 13 7.18 9.73 9.20
N GLY A 14 7.98 9.40 8.19
CA GLY A 14 8.51 10.38 7.24
C GLY A 14 9.40 11.44 7.90
N THR A 15 10.16 11.07 8.94
CA THR A 15 11.00 11.98 9.73
C THR A 15 12.04 12.71 8.86
N ARG A 16 12.51 12.08 7.78
CA ARG A 16 13.45 12.66 6.81
C ARG A 16 12.87 13.79 5.94
N LEU A 17 11.54 13.96 5.95
CA LEU A 17 10.84 14.99 5.19
C LEU A 17 10.33 16.12 6.09
N TYR A 18 10.80 16.20 7.33
CA TYR A 18 10.51 17.35 8.19
C TYR A 18 10.96 18.65 7.49
N PRO A 19 10.15 19.73 7.46
CA PRO A 19 8.88 19.93 8.19
C PRO A 19 7.60 19.49 7.46
N LEU A 20 7.68 18.96 6.24
CA LEU A 20 6.51 18.60 5.42
C LEU A 20 5.62 17.52 6.05
N THR A 21 6.17 16.72 6.97
CA THR A 21 5.50 15.64 7.69
C THR A 21 5.08 16.00 9.12
N GLN A 22 5.18 17.27 9.52
CA GLN A 22 4.82 17.71 10.88
C GLN A 22 3.33 17.52 11.19
N LEU A 23 2.45 17.81 10.22
CA LEU A 23 0.99 17.80 10.38
C LEU A 23 0.30 16.69 9.57
N ARG A 24 1.06 15.85 8.85
CA ARG A 24 0.54 14.81 7.96
C ARG A 24 1.52 13.66 7.81
N SER A 25 1.02 12.47 7.48
CA SER A 25 1.85 11.31 7.16
C SER A 25 2.57 11.48 5.81
N LYS A 26 3.68 10.76 5.60
CA LYS A 26 4.43 10.79 4.33
C LYS A 26 3.53 10.50 3.10
N PRO A 27 2.63 9.50 3.11
CA PRO A 27 1.73 9.26 1.98
C PRO A 27 0.77 10.41 1.67
N ALA A 28 0.48 11.28 2.65
CA ALA A 28 -0.40 12.43 2.49
C ALA A 28 0.32 13.71 2.01
N VAL A 29 1.62 13.63 1.74
CA VAL A 29 2.40 14.75 1.19
C VAL A 29 1.90 15.08 -0.23
N PRO A 30 1.56 16.35 -0.51
CA PRO A 30 1.13 16.78 -1.84
C PRO A 30 2.25 16.64 -2.88
N VAL A 31 1.88 16.22 -4.09
CA VAL A 31 2.75 16.09 -5.26
C VAL A 31 2.07 16.75 -6.45
N ALA A 32 2.86 17.44 -7.29
CA ALA A 32 2.39 18.06 -8.53
C ALA A 32 1.13 18.94 -8.35
N GLY A 33 1.03 19.64 -7.21
CA GLY A 33 -0.02 20.61 -6.89
C GLY A 33 -1.40 20.03 -6.53
N LYS A 34 -1.78 18.86 -7.05
CA LYS A 34 -3.13 18.30 -6.88
C LYS A 34 -3.18 16.89 -6.30
N TYR A 35 -2.09 16.13 -6.41
CA TYR A 35 -2.04 14.73 -6.01
C TYR A 35 -1.38 14.58 -4.65
N ARG A 36 -1.44 13.37 -4.10
CA ARG A 36 -0.68 12.92 -2.94
C ARG A 36 0.15 11.71 -3.30
N LEU A 37 1.19 11.42 -2.51
CA LEU A 37 2.04 10.24 -2.74
C LEU A 37 1.23 8.93 -2.79
N ILE A 38 0.20 8.81 -1.94
CA ILE A 38 -0.68 7.62 -1.92
C ILE A 38 -1.46 7.41 -3.23
N ASP A 39 -1.68 8.46 -4.01
CA ASP A 39 -2.48 8.37 -5.23
C ASP A 39 -1.78 7.52 -6.29
N ILE A 40 -0.45 7.49 -6.25
CA ILE A 40 0.36 6.74 -7.21
C ILE A 40 0.14 5.23 -7.12
N PRO A 41 0.35 4.55 -5.97
CA PRO A 41 0.06 3.13 -5.85
C PRO A 41 -1.43 2.83 -6.05
N ILE A 42 -2.36 3.68 -5.57
CA ILE A 42 -3.80 3.48 -5.80
C ILE A 42 -4.13 3.52 -7.30
N SER A 43 -3.63 4.53 -8.03
CA SER A 43 -3.83 4.64 -9.47
C SER A 43 -3.18 3.48 -10.23
N ASN A 44 -2.00 3.01 -9.83
CA ASN A 44 -1.39 1.83 -10.44
C ASN A 44 -2.25 0.58 -10.24
N CYS A 45 -2.84 0.39 -9.05
CA CYS A 45 -3.79 -0.69 -8.79
C CYS A 45 -5.02 -0.61 -9.70
N ILE A 46 -5.70 0.54 -9.71
CA ILE A 46 -6.92 0.75 -10.49
C ILE A 46 -6.64 0.56 -11.99
N ASN A 47 -5.55 1.13 -12.52
CA ASN A 47 -5.16 0.97 -13.92
C ASN A 47 -4.77 -0.47 -14.28
N SER A 48 -4.34 -1.27 -13.28
CA SER A 48 -4.07 -2.70 -13.44
C SER A 48 -5.32 -3.57 -13.26
N GLY A 49 -6.48 -2.99 -12.93
CA GLY A 49 -7.72 -3.72 -12.63
C GLY A 49 -7.78 -4.33 -11.23
N CYS A 50 -6.91 -3.90 -10.32
CA CYS A 50 -6.94 -4.23 -8.89
C CYS A 50 -7.81 -3.20 -8.16
N ASN A 51 -9.11 -3.46 -8.07
CA ASN A 51 -10.08 -2.49 -7.56
C ASN A 51 -10.42 -2.67 -6.07
N ARG A 52 -9.86 -3.67 -5.39
CA ARG A 52 -10.02 -3.90 -3.95
C ARG A 52 -8.74 -3.52 -3.24
N ILE A 53 -8.78 -2.42 -2.50
CA ILE A 53 -7.59 -1.78 -1.97
C ILE A 53 -7.80 -1.42 -0.50
N TYR A 54 -6.95 -1.96 0.38
CA TYR A 54 -6.80 -1.47 1.74
C TYR A 54 -5.54 -0.62 1.88
N VAL A 55 -5.68 0.54 2.51
CA VAL A 55 -4.57 1.44 2.84
C VAL A 55 -4.33 1.37 4.35
N LEU A 56 -3.23 0.75 4.74
CA LEU A 56 -2.84 0.59 6.14
C LEU A 56 -2.09 1.84 6.61
N THR A 57 -2.59 2.51 7.64
CA THR A 57 -1.99 3.74 8.16
C THR A 57 -1.89 3.72 9.69
N GLN A 58 -0.85 4.36 10.22
CA GLN A 58 -0.55 4.36 11.67
C GLN A 58 -0.59 5.76 12.27
N PHE A 59 -0.28 6.81 11.51
CA PHE A 59 -0.14 8.17 12.02
C PHE A 59 -0.89 9.20 11.17
N LEU A 60 -1.46 10.22 11.81
CA LEU A 60 -2.04 11.43 11.19
C LEU A 60 -2.99 11.11 10.01
N SER A 61 -3.85 10.10 10.21
CA SER A 61 -4.67 9.47 9.16
C SER A 61 -5.89 10.30 8.72
N VAL A 62 -6.36 11.28 9.50
CA VAL A 62 -7.61 12.02 9.22
C VAL A 62 -7.58 12.69 7.84
N SER A 63 -6.46 13.36 7.51
CA SER A 63 -6.32 14.04 6.21
C SER A 63 -6.29 13.04 5.05
N LEU A 64 -5.67 11.88 5.26
CA LEU A 64 -5.57 10.79 4.30
C LEU A 64 -6.94 10.14 4.06
N HIS A 65 -7.65 9.82 5.15
CA HIS A 65 -8.98 9.25 5.12
C HIS A 65 -9.98 10.14 4.36
N ARG A 66 -9.99 11.45 4.66
CA ARG A 66 -10.85 12.42 3.96
C ARG A 66 -10.56 12.49 2.46
N HIS A 67 -9.27 12.44 2.09
CA HIS A 67 -8.86 12.45 0.68
C HIS A 67 -9.35 11.20 -0.04
N ILE A 68 -9.10 10.02 0.53
CA ILE A 68 -9.52 8.75 -0.09
C ILE A 68 -11.04 8.69 -0.26
N ALA A 69 -11.80 9.01 0.80
CA ALA A 69 -13.26 8.98 0.77
C ALA A 69 -13.88 9.96 -0.26
N ASN A 70 -13.21 11.08 -0.53
CA ASN A 70 -13.70 12.07 -1.49
C ASN A 70 -13.27 11.76 -2.93
N THR A 71 -12.11 11.16 -3.12
CA THR A 71 -11.50 10.95 -4.45
C THR A 71 -11.86 9.60 -5.06
N TYR A 72 -11.85 8.53 -4.27
CA TYR A 72 -11.99 7.16 -4.79
C TYR A 72 -13.38 6.60 -4.47
N LYS A 73 -14.37 7.05 -5.24
CA LYS A 73 -15.75 6.56 -5.16
C LYS A 73 -15.98 5.51 -6.23
N PHE A 74 -16.26 4.29 -5.80
CA PHE A 74 -16.58 3.18 -6.68
C PHE A 74 -18.09 3.05 -6.84
N ASP A 75 -18.50 2.42 -7.94
CA ASP A 75 -19.90 2.07 -8.16
C ASP A 75 -20.35 0.98 -7.15
N PRO A 76 -21.55 1.09 -6.55
CA PRO A 76 -22.05 0.13 -5.56
C PRO A 76 -22.12 -1.33 -6.06
N PHE A 77 -22.26 -1.54 -7.38
CA PHE A 77 -22.41 -2.86 -7.98
C PHE A 77 -21.08 -3.43 -8.49
N GLY A 78 -20.03 -2.62 -8.58
CA GLY A 78 -18.71 -3.03 -9.07
C GLY A 78 -17.86 -3.84 -8.08
N GLY A 79 -18.24 -3.87 -6.79
CA GLY A 79 -17.55 -4.62 -5.74
C GLY A 79 -16.09 -4.20 -5.49
N GLY A 80 -15.68 -3.05 -6.01
CA GLY A 80 -14.39 -2.42 -5.77
C GLY A 80 -14.48 -1.37 -4.66
N PHE A 81 -13.39 -1.17 -3.95
CA PHE A 81 -13.30 -0.20 -2.86
C PHE A 81 -11.86 0.26 -2.64
N VAL A 82 -11.72 1.45 -2.05
CA VAL A 82 -10.48 1.89 -1.42
C VAL A 82 -10.82 2.27 0.01
N GLU A 83 -10.35 1.48 0.97
CA GLU A 83 -10.63 1.68 2.39
C GLU A 83 -9.35 1.91 3.19
N VAL A 84 -9.45 2.72 4.24
CA VAL A 84 -8.30 3.03 5.10
C VAL A 84 -8.42 2.25 6.40
N LEU A 85 -7.47 1.34 6.63
CA LEU A 85 -7.34 0.61 7.89
C LEU A 85 -6.33 1.35 8.78
N ALA A 86 -6.86 2.16 9.69
CA ALA A 86 -6.05 2.81 10.70
C ALA A 86 -5.65 1.81 11.79
N ALA A 87 -4.41 1.90 12.27
CA ALA A 87 -3.98 1.17 13.47
C ALA A 87 -4.95 1.49 14.62
N GLN A 88 -5.49 0.44 15.23
CA GLN A 88 -6.37 0.53 16.38
C GLN A 88 -5.69 -0.14 17.56
N GLN A 89 -5.78 0.47 18.74
CA GLN A 89 -5.50 -0.26 19.97
C GLN A 89 -6.65 -1.24 20.19
N THR A 90 -6.34 -2.53 20.25
CA THR A 90 -7.29 -3.57 20.63
C THR A 90 -7.10 -3.90 22.11
N ASN A 91 -8.10 -4.53 22.73
CA ASN A 91 -8.00 -4.94 24.13
C ASN A 91 -6.79 -5.87 24.40
N ASP A 92 -6.33 -6.59 23.38
CA ASP A 92 -5.19 -7.51 23.44
C ASP A 92 -3.86 -6.88 23.00
N SER A 93 -3.85 -5.67 22.42
CA SER A 93 -2.63 -4.96 22.03
C SER A 93 -2.81 -3.45 22.13
N ALA A 94 -2.16 -2.86 23.15
CA ALA A 94 -2.04 -1.41 23.31
C ALA A 94 -0.96 -0.80 22.39
N ASP A 95 -0.17 -1.66 21.74
CA ASP A 95 0.97 -1.25 20.95
C ASP A 95 0.61 -0.90 19.51
N TRP A 96 1.23 0.16 19.00
CA TRP A 96 1.20 0.47 17.59
C TRP A 96 1.83 -0.64 16.74
N TYR A 97 1.63 -0.61 15.41
CA TYR A 97 2.28 -1.55 14.50
C TYR A 97 3.79 -1.63 14.77
N GLN A 98 4.26 -2.84 15.08
CA GLN A 98 5.67 -3.14 15.34
C GLN A 98 6.51 -3.18 14.05
N GLY A 99 5.84 -3.16 12.90
CA GLY A 99 6.44 -3.16 11.57
C GLY A 99 5.40 -3.30 10.47
N THR A 100 5.86 -3.38 9.23
CA THR A 100 4.99 -3.56 8.05
C THR A 100 4.26 -4.90 8.06
N ALA A 101 4.95 -5.97 8.45
CA ALA A 101 4.33 -7.30 8.58
C ALA A 101 3.30 -7.34 9.72
N ASP A 102 3.58 -6.66 10.84
CA ASP A 102 2.64 -6.56 11.95
C ASP A 102 1.37 -5.78 11.56
N ALA A 103 1.52 -4.74 10.73
CA ALA A 103 0.37 -4.02 10.18
C ALA A 103 -0.58 -4.94 9.40
N VAL A 104 -0.05 -5.84 8.57
CA VAL A 104 -0.85 -6.83 7.85
C VAL A 104 -1.45 -7.87 8.82
N ARG A 105 -0.65 -8.35 9.78
CA ARG A 105 -1.07 -9.35 10.77
C ARG A 105 -2.25 -8.87 11.62
N GLN A 106 -2.21 -7.65 12.13
CA GLN A 106 -3.29 -7.09 12.94
C GLN A 106 -4.60 -6.92 12.14
N GLN A 107 -4.49 -6.74 10.82
CA GLN A 107 -5.64 -6.56 9.92
C GLN A 107 -6.02 -7.84 9.17
N ILE A 108 -5.48 -9.01 9.58
CA ILE A 108 -5.68 -10.28 8.87
C ILE A 108 -7.15 -10.66 8.73
N ARG A 109 -7.99 -10.25 9.70
CA ARG A 109 -9.43 -10.49 9.66
C ARG A 109 -10.07 -9.94 8.38
N TYR A 110 -9.75 -8.69 8.02
CA TYR A 110 -10.29 -8.05 6.81
C TYR A 110 -9.76 -8.69 5.54
N VAL A 111 -8.50 -9.14 5.56
CA VAL A 111 -7.87 -9.85 4.43
C VAL A 111 -8.55 -11.21 4.19
N VAL A 112 -8.88 -11.95 5.26
CA VAL A 112 -9.54 -13.26 5.18
C VAL A 112 -11.00 -13.11 4.76
N GLU A 113 -11.72 -12.11 5.27
CA GLU A 113 -13.13 -11.85 4.91
C GLU A 113 -13.30 -11.55 3.42
N ASP A 114 -12.36 -10.86 2.77
CA ASP A 114 -12.43 -10.54 1.33
C ASP A 114 -12.32 -11.79 0.42
N SER A 115 -11.84 -12.93 0.96
CA SER A 115 -11.71 -14.21 0.25
C SER A 115 -10.88 -14.13 -1.06
N SER A 116 -9.99 -13.14 -1.16
CA SER A 116 -9.14 -12.95 -2.34
C SER A 116 -8.08 -14.05 -2.46
N ALA A 117 -7.86 -14.55 -3.68
CA ALA A 117 -6.86 -15.59 -3.92
C ALA A 117 -5.42 -15.09 -3.86
N GLU A 118 -5.20 -13.80 -4.13
CA GLU A 118 -3.86 -13.21 -4.22
C GLU A 118 -3.79 -11.90 -3.44
N ILE A 119 -2.66 -11.66 -2.79
CA ILE A 119 -2.41 -10.43 -2.03
C ILE A 119 -1.26 -9.66 -2.67
N LEU A 120 -1.53 -8.42 -3.08
CA LEU A 120 -0.54 -7.49 -3.62
C LEU A 120 -0.12 -6.48 -2.55
N ILE A 121 1.11 -6.58 -2.05
CA ILE A 121 1.64 -5.66 -1.03
C ILE A 121 2.43 -4.54 -1.69
N LEU A 122 2.08 -3.29 -1.41
CA LEU A 122 2.68 -2.10 -2.02
C LEU A 122 3.14 -1.07 -0.97
N SER A 123 4.17 -0.30 -1.32
CA SER A 123 4.58 0.87 -0.52
C SER A 123 3.75 2.11 -0.90
N GLY A 124 3.27 2.84 0.11
CA GLY A 124 2.45 4.05 -0.05
C GLY A 124 3.23 5.34 -0.30
N ASP A 125 4.56 5.28 -0.39
CA ASP A 125 5.44 6.46 -0.30
C ASP A 125 6.47 6.58 -1.43
N GLN A 126 6.29 5.81 -2.49
CA GLN A 126 7.15 5.77 -3.68
C GLN A 126 6.45 6.38 -4.90
N LEU A 127 7.23 7.08 -5.73
CA LEU A 127 6.79 7.60 -7.02
C LEU A 127 7.23 6.64 -8.13
N TYR A 128 6.29 5.93 -8.74
CA TYR A 128 6.57 4.99 -9.83
C TYR A 128 5.32 4.72 -10.67
N ARG A 129 5.51 4.16 -11.86
CA ARG A 129 4.43 3.65 -12.70
C ARG A 129 4.72 2.19 -13.02
N MET A 130 3.79 1.30 -12.67
CA MET A 130 3.93 -0.13 -12.89
C MET A 130 2.57 -0.75 -13.22
N ASP A 131 2.58 -1.71 -14.13
CA ASP A 131 1.43 -2.54 -14.43
C ASP A 131 1.52 -3.85 -13.64
N PHE A 132 0.65 -4.01 -12.64
CA PHE A 132 0.67 -5.17 -11.75
C PHE A 132 0.12 -6.44 -12.41
N ARG A 133 -0.54 -6.33 -13.57
CA ARG A 133 -1.01 -7.51 -14.32
C ARG A 133 0.14 -8.42 -14.68
N GLN A 134 1.27 -7.85 -15.08
CA GLN A 134 2.46 -8.62 -15.43
C GLN A 134 3.05 -9.33 -14.21
N LEU A 135 3.13 -8.64 -13.06
CA LEU A 135 3.64 -9.20 -11.81
C LEU A 135 2.79 -10.40 -11.34
N VAL A 136 1.47 -10.22 -11.29
CA VAL A 136 0.52 -11.26 -10.89
C VAL A 136 0.53 -12.42 -11.87
N LYS A 137 0.65 -12.15 -13.18
CA LYS A 137 0.78 -13.20 -14.20
C LYS A 137 2.02 -14.06 -13.94
N THR A 138 3.19 -13.43 -13.77
CA THR A 138 4.45 -14.14 -13.47
C THR A 138 4.37 -14.94 -12.18
N HIS A 139 3.74 -14.41 -11.13
CA HIS A 139 3.52 -15.14 -9.87
C HIS A 139 2.74 -16.44 -10.09
N LYS A 140 1.63 -16.36 -10.84
CA LYS A 140 0.76 -17.51 -11.12
C LYS A 140 1.41 -18.54 -12.05
N GLU A 141 2.08 -18.08 -13.10
CA GLU A 141 2.74 -18.97 -14.06
C GLU A 141 3.86 -19.78 -13.41
N ASN A 142 4.60 -19.18 -12.47
CA ASN A 142 5.69 -19.84 -11.77
C ASN A 142 5.23 -20.62 -10.52
N GLN A 143 3.96 -20.53 -10.12
CA GLN A 143 3.44 -21.10 -8.87
C GLN A 143 4.32 -20.76 -7.66
N ALA A 144 4.85 -19.53 -7.62
CA ALA A 144 5.80 -19.11 -6.60
C ALA A 144 5.07 -18.82 -5.29
N ASP A 145 5.70 -19.10 -4.14
CA ASP A 145 5.14 -18.69 -2.84
C ASP A 145 5.10 -17.16 -2.69
N VAL A 146 6.12 -16.47 -3.23
CA VAL A 146 6.26 -15.01 -3.20
C VAL A 146 6.94 -14.53 -4.48
N THR A 147 6.40 -13.47 -5.09
CA THR A 147 7.06 -12.76 -6.20
C THR A 147 7.43 -11.34 -5.78
N ILE A 148 8.70 -10.97 -5.96
CA ILE A 148 9.23 -9.66 -5.56
C ILE A 148 9.63 -8.87 -6.82
N ALA A 149 9.11 -7.66 -6.96
CA ALA A 149 9.55 -6.72 -7.98
C ALA A 149 10.86 -6.06 -7.55
N VAL A 150 11.90 -6.15 -8.39
CA VAL A 150 13.23 -5.59 -8.12
C VAL A 150 13.66 -4.63 -9.22
N LEU A 151 14.49 -3.66 -8.85
CA LEU A 151 15.15 -2.76 -9.80
C LEU A 151 16.65 -3.08 -9.86
N PRO A 152 17.25 -3.14 -11.06
CA PRO A 152 18.70 -3.24 -11.17
C PRO A 152 19.33 -1.94 -10.64
N VAL A 153 20.29 -2.07 -9.72
CA VAL A 153 21.01 -0.94 -9.14
C VAL A 153 22.52 -1.13 -9.34
N ALA A 154 23.23 -0.02 -9.50
CA ALA A 154 24.69 -0.04 -9.58
C ALA A 154 25.31 -0.41 -8.21
N ARG A 155 26.53 -0.96 -8.19
CA ARG A 155 27.18 -1.45 -6.96
C ARG A 155 27.32 -0.36 -5.90
N GLU A 156 27.48 0.89 -6.33
CA GLU A 156 27.66 2.05 -5.48
C GLU A 156 26.38 2.43 -4.72
N GLN A 157 25.21 2.01 -5.23
CA GLN A 157 23.89 2.32 -4.65
C GLN A 157 23.38 1.24 -3.70
N VAL A 158 24.08 0.10 -3.62
CA VAL A 158 23.71 -1.10 -2.85
C VAL A 158 23.50 -0.81 -1.37
N ALA A 159 24.32 0.05 -0.76
CA ALA A 159 24.27 0.32 0.68
C ALA A 159 22.94 0.92 1.16
N GLY A 160 22.14 1.51 0.26
CA GLY A 160 20.82 2.08 0.58
C GLY A 160 19.63 1.17 0.24
N CYS A 161 19.86 -0.04 -0.28
CA CYS A 161 18.83 -0.90 -0.84
C CYS A 161 18.79 -2.27 -0.15
N GLY A 162 17.61 -2.89 -0.12
CA GLY A 162 17.49 -4.32 0.15
C GLY A 162 17.92 -5.10 -1.09
N ILE A 163 18.86 -6.03 -0.94
CA ILE A 163 19.44 -6.78 -2.05
C ILE A 163 18.89 -8.20 -2.06
N VAL A 164 18.46 -8.65 -3.23
CA VAL A 164 18.05 -10.03 -3.47
C VAL A 164 19.14 -10.69 -4.31
N ARG A 165 19.57 -11.87 -3.87
CA ARG A 165 20.43 -12.75 -4.68
C ARG A 165 19.52 -13.71 -5.43
N LEU A 166 19.58 -13.64 -6.76
CA LEU A 166 18.93 -14.59 -7.66
C LEU A 166 19.71 -15.91 -7.72
#